data_AF-A0A542M2S5-F1
#
_entry.id   AF-A0A542M2S5-F1
#
_cell.length_a   1.000
_cell.length_b   1.000
_cell.length_c   1.000
_cell.angle_alpha   90.00
_cell.angle_beta   90.00
_cell.angle_gamma   90.00
#
_symmetry.space_group_name_H-M   'P 1'
#
loop_
_entity.id
_entity.type
_entity.pdbx_description
1 polymer ?
#
loop_
_entity_poly.entity_id
_entity_poly.type
_entity_poly.pdbx_seq_one_letter_code
_entity_poly.pdbx_strand_id
1 'polypeptide(L)'
;MHPIIRSVALSAAIALCAPLASATVLNFDDIAGPDDIAAVPANYGGLDWSGSGLSVITSEQWPFTAHSGQGRVTTDWIDGGPVASTIRFLAPTVFDGAWFAGYSDSSVRFDLYANGQLVASSASLQLAETPAFLDAGWDGLVDTVVVASDFQATYVMDDLSFDSAAAVPEPGSLALLLAGLGLGGAVRRARKS
;
A
#
# COMPACT_ATOMS: atom_id res chain seq x y z
N MET A 1 -23.68 -44.60 -8.27
CA MET A 1 -22.51 -43.70 -8.21
C MET A 1 -22.98 -42.27 -8.50
N HIS A 2 -23.79 -41.72 -7.59
CA HIS A 2 -23.47 -40.68 -6.60
C HIS A 2 -23.60 -39.23 -7.13
N PRO A 3 -24.83 -38.66 -7.17
CA PRO A 3 -25.09 -37.25 -7.51
C PRO A 3 -24.36 -36.26 -6.60
N ILE A 4 -23.93 -36.71 -5.40
CA ILE A 4 -23.15 -35.97 -4.41
C ILE A 4 -21.78 -35.55 -4.96
N ILE A 5 -21.16 -36.34 -5.84
CA ILE A 5 -19.82 -36.06 -6.39
C ILE A 5 -19.88 -34.92 -7.44
N ARG A 6 -21.02 -34.75 -8.14
CA ARG A 6 -21.23 -33.66 -9.10
C ARG A 6 -21.42 -32.30 -8.41
N SER A 7 -22.04 -32.26 -7.24
CA SER A 7 -22.25 -31.02 -6.48
C SER A 7 -20.95 -30.47 -5.89
N VAL A 8 -20.00 -31.35 -5.52
CA VAL A 8 -18.69 -30.94 -4.98
C VAL A 8 -17.80 -30.31 -6.07
N ALA A 9 -17.86 -30.82 -7.30
CA ALA A 9 -17.04 -30.31 -8.40
C ALA A 9 -17.43 -28.88 -8.86
N LEU A 10 -18.71 -28.49 -8.71
CA LEU A 10 -19.18 -27.16 -9.09
C LEU A 10 -18.82 -26.07 -8.06
N SER A 11 -18.75 -26.42 -6.78
CA SER A 11 -18.31 -25.51 -5.71
C SER A 11 -16.80 -25.25 -5.73
N ALA A 12 -16.00 -26.23 -6.16
CA ALA A 12 -14.54 -26.08 -6.26
C ALA A 12 -14.10 -25.10 -7.36
N ALA A 13 -14.87 -24.94 -8.44
CA ALA A 13 -14.52 -24.07 -9.56
C ALA A 13 -14.75 -22.57 -9.30
N ILE A 14 -15.60 -22.21 -8.33
CA ILE A 14 -15.93 -20.81 -8.03
C ILE A 14 -14.90 -20.18 -7.06
N ALA A 15 -14.21 -21.00 -6.26
CA ALA A 15 -13.21 -20.53 -5.29
C ALA A 15 -11.86 -20.12 -5.91
N LEU A 16 -11.59 -20.49 -7.17
CA LEU A 16 -10.30 -20.25 -7.85
C LEU A 16 -10.17 -18.88 -8.52
N CYS A 17 -11.23 -18.06 -8.51
CA CYS A 17 -11.24 -16.73 -9.16
C CYS A 17 -11.24 -15.56 -8.18
N ALA A 18 -11.01 -15.79 -6.88
CA ALA A 18 -10.78 -14.68 -5.96
C ALA A 18 -9.41 -14.07 -6.26
N PRO A 19 -9.30 -12.77 -6.60
CA PRO A 19 -8.00 -12.12 -6.61
C PRO A 19 -7.43 -12.23 -5.20
N LEU A 20 -6.23 -12.78 -5.10
CA LEU A 20 -5.44 -12.65 -3.89
C LEU A 20 -5.04 -11.17 -3.82
N ALA A 21 -5.62 -10.42 -2.88
CA ALA A 21 -5.05 -9.14 -2.50
C ALA A 21 -3.65 -9.41 -1.94
N SER A 22 -2.65 -8.71 -2.48
CA SER A 22 -1.27 -8.77 -2.01
C SER A 22 -0.83 -7.34 -1.79
N ALA A 23 -0.34 -7.07 -0.58
CA ALA A 23 0.21 -5.78 -0.21
C ALA A 23 1.29 -5.38 -1.22
N THR A 24 1.17 -4.15 -1.72
CA THR A 24 2.22 -3.48 -2.48
C THR A 24 3.22 -2.91 -1.48
N VAL A 25 4.49 -3.24 -1.65
CA VAL A 25 5.59 -2.73 -0.81
C VAL A 25 6.53 -1.91 -1.68
N LEU A 26 6.80 -0.67 -1.28
CA LEU A 26 7.75 0.23 -1.93
C LEU A 26 9.03 0.31 -1.08
N ASN A 27 10.12 -0.27 -1.58
CA ASN A 27 11.42 -0.33 -0.92
C ASN A 27 12.44 0.70 -1.46
N PHE A 28 12.08 1.47 -2.49
CA PHE A 28 12.87 2.57 -3.06
C PHE A 28 14.25 2.20 -3.64
N ASP A 29 14.63 0.92 -3.66
CA ASP A 29 15.93 0.43 -4.17
C ASP A 29 16.15 0.72 -5.66
N ASP A 30 15.07 0.93 -6.42
CA ASP A 30 15.10 1.24 -7.84
C ASP A 30 15.30 2.74 -8.15
N ILE A 31 15.41 3.58 -7.11
CA ILE A 31 15.67 5.02 -7.22
C ILE A 31 17.09 5.31 -6.72
N ALA A 32 17.99 5.60 -7.65
CA ALA A 32 19.34 6.06 -7.35
C ALA A 32 19.67 7.33 -8.14
N GLY A 33 20.38 8.26 -7.50
CA GLY A 33 20.85 9.51 -8.10
C GLY A 33 22.34 9.72 -7.87
N PRO A 34 22.90 10.85 -8.37
CA PRO A 34 24.26 11.25 -8.04
C PRO A 34 24.45 11.36 -6.53
N ASP A 35 25.63 10.98 -6.05
CA ASP A 35 25.98 11.01 -4.62
C ASP A 35 25.02 10.22 -3.72
N ASP A 36 24.41 9.16 -4.27
CA ASP A 36 23.49 8.24 -3.59
C ASP A 36 22.20 8.89 -3.07
N ILE A 37 21.83 10.06 -3.62
CA ILE A 37 20.63 10.82 -3.27
C ILE A 37 19.82 11.17 -4.53
N ALA A 38 18.49 10.99 -4.48
CA ALA A 38 17.57 11.39 -5.53
C ALA A 38 16.21 11.81 -4.98
N ALA A 39 15.53 12.76 -5.62
CA ALA A 39 14.14 13.05 -5.29
C ALA A 39 13.24 11.85 -5.65
N VAL A 40 12.22 11.57 -4.82
CA VAL A 40 11.21 10.56 -5.17
C VAL A 40 10.44 11.02 -6.42
N PRO A 41 10.37 10.22 -7.50
CA PRO A 41 9.60 10.58 -8.68
C PRO A 41 8.13 10.84 -8.34
N ALA A 42 7.55 11.89 -8.92
CA ALA A 42 6.21 12.36 -8.54
C ALA A 42 5.11 11.28 -8.57
N ASN A 43 5.22 10.28 -9.45
CA ASN A 43 4.23 9.19 -9.61
C ASN A 43 4.79 7.80 -9.24
N TYR A 44 5.80 7.74 -8.37
CA TYR A 44 6.45 6.49 -7.98
C TYR A 44 5.48 5.52 -7.28
N GLY A 45 5.55 4.23 -7.59
CA GLY A 45 4.72 3.20 -6.96
C GLY A 45 3.20 3.35 -7.17
N GLY A 46 2.75 4.20 -8.11
CA GLY A 46 1.33 4.50 -8.29
C GLY A 46 0.75 5.47 -7.24
N LEU A 47 1.61 6.21 -6.55
CA LEU A 47 1.28 7.25 -5.56
C LEU A 47 1.70 8.62 -6.10
N ASP A 48 1.08 9.70 -5.61
CA ASP A 48 1.51 11.08 -5.84
C ASP A 48 2.38 11.57 -4.68
N TRP A 49 3.65 11.84 -5.00
CA TRP A 49 4.71 12.29 -4.11
C TRP A 49 5.04 13.78 -4.25
N SER A 50 4.36 14.50 -5.15
CA SER A 50 4.71 15.88 -5.52
C SER A 50 4.68 16.87 -4.34
N GLY A 51 3.91 16.56 -3.29
CA GLY A 51 3.82 17.33 -2.05
C GLY A 51 4.59 16.76 -0.86
N SER A 52 5.39 15.71 -1.05
CA SER A 52 6.04 15.00 0.06
C SER A 52 7.32 15.66 0.55
N GLY A 53 8.09 16.29 -0.36
CA GLY A 53 9.42 16.82 -0.08
C GLY A 53 10.46 15.74 0.29
N LEU A 54 10.19 14.48 -0.09
CA LEU A 54 11.03 13.34 0.24
C LEU A 54 12.07 13.06 -0.83
N SER A 55 13.25 12.67 -0.38
CA SER A 55 14.36 12.20 -1.19
C SER A 55 14.74 10.78 -0.75
N VAL A 56 15.06 9.94 -1.72
CA VAL A 56 15.67 8.62 -1.51
C VAL A 56 17.16 8.82 -1.23
N ILE A 57 17.65 8.12 -0.21
CA ILE A 57 19.07 7.93 0.06
C ILE A 57 19.40 6.44 -0.03
N THR A 58 20.58 6.12 -0.57
CA THR A 58 21.05 4.72 -0.73
C THR A 58 22.40 4.46 -0.06
N SER A 59 23.17 5.51 0.23
CA SER A 59 24.42 5.41 0.99
C SER A 59 24.16 5.06 2.44
N GLU A 60 25.06 4.31 3.09
CA GLU A 60 24.95 4.02 4.51
C GLU A 60 25.18 5.28 5.35
N GLN A 61 24.28 5.56 6.28
CA GLN A 61 24.36 6.73 7.15
C GLN A 61 23.75 6.42 8.50
N TRP A 62 24.49 6.65 9.59
CA TRP A 62 23.96 6.55 10.95
C TRP A 62 23.14 7.81 11.30
N PRO A 63 21.96 7.70 11.95
CA PRO A 63 21.26 6.50 12.45
C PRO A 63 20.22 5.92 11.47
N PHE A 64 20.37 6.18 10.18
CA PHE A 64 19.40 5.89 9.13
C PHE A 64 19.63 4.51 8.49
N THR A 65 19.44 3.45 9.29
CA THR A 65 19.53 2.06 8.81
C THR A 65 18.32 1.72 7.92
N ALA A 66 18.55 1.11 6.76
CA ALA A 66 17.48 0.57 5.92
C ALA A 66 16.90 -0.71 6.55
N HIS A 67 15.60 -0.96 6.38
CA HIS A 67 14.99 -2.23 6.79
C HIS A 67 15.24 -3.32 5.75
N SER A 68 15.12 -2.97 4.47
CA SER A 68 15.45 -3.83 3.34
C SER A 68 16.34 -3.10 2.34
N GLY A 69 17.13 -3.84 1.56
CA GLY A 69 17.99 -3.26 0.52
C GLY A 69 18.89 -2.12 1.02
N GLN A 70 18.87 -1.01 0.30
CA GLN A 70 19.60 0.22 0.62
C GLN A 70 18.72 1.48 0.51
N GLY A 71 17.68 1.44 -0.33
CA GLY A 71 16.77 2.55 -0.57
C GLY A 71 15.94 2.88 0.66
N ARG A 72 15.82 4.17 0.95
CA ARG A 72 14.93 4.70 1.99
C ARG A 72 14.70 6.18 1.78
N VAL A 73 13.52 6.66 2.15
CA VAL A 73 13.15 8.07 1.98
C VAL A 73 13.32 8.86 3.27
N THR A 74 13.80 10.08 3.15
CA THR A 74 13.88 11.06 4.24
C THR A 74 13.45 12.42 3.73
N THR A 75 13.05 13.31 4.65
CA THR A 75 12.96 14.74 4.35
C THR A 75 14.37 15.31 4.13
N ASP A 76 14.48 16.31 3.27
CA ASP A 76 15.73 17.00 2.99
C ASP A 76 16.34 17.66 4.25
N TRP A 77 17.66 17.88 4.27
CA TRP A 77 18.40 18.52 5.38
C TRP A 77 18.57 20.03 5.17
N ILE A 78 17.49 20.71 4.77
CA ILE A 78 17.45 22.17 4.68
C ILE A 78 17.01 22.79 6.00
N ASP A 79 17.57 23.92 6.42
CA ASP A 79 17.13 24.60 7.64
C ASP A 79 15.64 25.01 7.55
N GLY A 80 14.81 24.51 8.47
CA GLY A 80 13.39 24.89 8.59
C GLY A 80 12.45 24.25 7.57
N GLY A 81 12.82 23.10 7.01
CA GLY A 81 11.95 22.29 6.17
C GLY A 81 10.86 21.52 6.93
N PRO A 82 10.11 20.65 6.24
CA PRO A 82 8.85 20.13 6.74
C PRO A 82 9.05 19.09 7.85
N VAL A 83 8.25 19.19 8.89
CA VAL A 83 8.04 18.15 9.93
C VAL A 83 6.87 17.22 9.59
N ALA A 84 6.31 17.38 8.39
CA ALA A 84 5.20 16.60 7.89
C ALA A 84 5.34 16.38 6.38
N SER A 85 5.36 15.12 5.95
CA SER A 85 5.44 14.74 4.54
C SER A 85 4.13 14.13 4.08
N THR A 86 3.54 14.68 3.02
CA THR A 86 2.24 14.23 2.48
C THR A 86 2.44 13.29 1.29
N ILE A 87 1.81 12.12 1.37
CA ILE A 87 1.80 11.08 0.34
C ILE A 87 0.35 10.83 -0.05
N ARG A 88 0.04 10.80 -1.35
CA ARG A 88 -1.33 10.64 -1.84
C ARG A 88 -1.48 9.37 -2.66
N PHE A 89 -2.55 8.64 -2.43
CA PHE A 89 -2.94 7.52 -3.27
C PHE A 89 -3.76 8.01 -4.47
N LEU A 90 -3.54 7.42 -5.64
CA LEU A 90 -4.31 7.75 -6.85
C LEU A 90 -5.72 7.14 -6.83
N ALA A 91 -5.99 6.22 -5.90
CA ALA A 91 -7.30 5.64 -5.62
C ALA A 91 -7.42 5.35 -4.11
N PRO A 92 -8.65 5.29 -3.55
CA PRO A 92 -8.85 4.88 -2.16
C PRO A 92 -8.19 3.53 -1.86
N THR A 93 -7.36 3.50 -0.83
CA THR A 93 -6.40 2.41 -0.55
C THR A 93 -6.40 2.08 0.94
N VAL A 94 -6.20 0.82 1.32
CA VAL A 94 -5.90 0.46 2.71
C VAL A 94 -4.41 0.64 2.91
N PHE A 95 -4.01 1.47 3.87
CA PHE A 95 -2.61 1.72 4.18
C PHE A 95 -2.20 0.89 5.39
N ASP A 96 -1.18 0.04 5.25
CA ASP A 96 -0.77 -0.88 6.31
C ASP A 96 0.26 -0.25 7.25
N GLY A 97 1.25 0.45 6.69
CA GLY A 97 2.32 1.07 7.46
C GLY A 97 3.64 1.18 6.69
N ALA A 98 4.71 1.43 7.43
CA ALA A 98 6.08 1.47 6.90
C ALA A 98 7.11 1.21 8.01
N TRP A 99 8.35 0.93 7.62
CA TRP A 99 9.47 0.78 8.53
C TRP A 99 10.20 2.11 8.72
N PHE A 100 10.62 2.39 9.95
CA PHE A 100 11.32 3.61 10.30
C PHE A 100 12.58 3.35 11.12
N ALA A 101 13.61 4.15 10.86
CA ALA A 101 14.80 4.30 11.69
C ALA A 101 15.18 5.78 11.78
N GLY A 102 15.93 6.20 12.80
CA GLY A 102 16.26 7.61 12.97
C GLY A 102 16.85 7.99 14.33
N TYR A 103 16.90 9.31 14.59
CA TYR A 103 17.43 9.84 15.85
C TYR A 103 16.49 9.56 17.02
N SER A 104 17.05 9.03 18.10
CA SER A 104 16.29 8.57 19.28
C SER A 104 15.66 9.68 20.13
N ASP A 105 15.87 10.95 19.80
CA ASP A 105 15.23 12.11 20.42
C ASP A 105 14.00 12.59 19.64
N SER A 106 13.59 11.86 18.59
CA SER A 106 12.44 12.17 17.76
C SER A 106 11.52 10.95 17.59
N SER A 107 10.24 11.22 17.35
CA SER A 107 9.22 10.22 17.05
C SER A 107 8.54 10.51 15.71
N VAL A 108 7.90 9.48 15.16
CA VAL A 108 7.06 9.59 13.96
C VAL A 108 5.67 9.04 14.23
N ARG A 109 4.67 9.55 13.49
CA ARG A 109 3.33 8.97 13.42
C ARG A 109 2.72 9.19 12.04
N PHE A 110 1.65 8.46 11.75
CA PHE A 110 0.79 8.71 10.61
C PHE A 110 -0.46 9.47 11.02
N ASP A 111 -0.84 10.45 10.20
CA ASP A 111 -2.19 11.02 10.16
C ASP A 111 -2.83 10.62 8.83
N LEU A 112 -3.99 9.96 8.90
CA LEU A 112 -4.65 9.31 7.77
C LEU A 112 -5.90 10.09 7.38
N TYR A 113 -6.05 10.38 6.08
CA TYR A 113 -7.18 11.17 5.60
C TYR A 113 -7.97 10.44 4.50
N ALA A 114 -9.28 10.67 4.53
CA ALA A 114 -10.19 10.31 3.46
C ALA A 114 -11.07 11.52 3.10
N ASN A 115 -11.10 11.87 1.81
CA ASN A 115 -11.73 13.06 1.25
C ASN A 115 -11.32 14.36 2.00
N GLY A 116 -10.04 14.45 2.38
CA GLY A 116 -9.50 15.59 3.13
C GLY A 116 -9.95 15.68 4.60
N GLN A 117 -10.62 14.66 5.14
CA GLN A 117 -10.96 14.57 6.57
C GLN A 117 -10.01 13.59 7.26
N LEU A 118 -9.46 13.97 8.43
CA LEU A 118 -8.68 13.06 9.26
C LEU A 118 -9.59 11.94 9.76
N VAL A 119 -9.29 10.69 9.40
CA VAL A 119 -10.08 9.51 9.79
C VAL A 119 -9.43 8.73 10.92
N ALA A 120 -8.10 8.75 11.01
CA ALA A 120 -7.34 8.09 12.05
C ALA A 120 -5.94 8.71 12.18
N SER A 121 -5.32 8.50 13.35
CA SER A 121 -3.89 8.71 13.56
C SER A 121 -3.32 7.45 14.19
N SER A 122 -2.12 7.03 13.78
CA SER A 122 -1.45 5.88 14.34
C SER A 122 -0.97 6.16 15.78
N ALA A 123 -0.45 5.13 16.44
CA ALA A 123 0.43 5.34 17.59
C ALA A 123 1.69 6.14 17.16
N SER A 124 2.34 6.79 18.12
CA SER A 124 3.66 7.37 17.91
C SER A 124 4.73 6.28 18.08
N LEU A 125 5.66 6.22 17.12
CA LEU A 125 6.84 5.37 17.17
C LEU A 125 8.06 6.20 17.57
N GLN A 126 8.68 5.84 18.69
CA GLN A 126 9.98 6.36 19.06
C GLN A 126 11.04 5.82 18.10
N LEU A 127 11.81 6.71 17.47
CA LEU A 127 12.84 6.29 16.53
C LEU A 127 14.06 5.69 17.25
N ALA A 128 14.78 4.84 16.53
CA ALA A 128 16.06 4.29 16.92
C ALA A 128 16.87 3.94 15.65
N GLU A 129 18.15 3.61 15.81
CA GLU A 129 18.98 3.12 14.70
C GLU A 129 18.53 1.76 14.16
N THR A 130 17.83 0.96 14.97
CA THR A 130 17.25 -0.31 14.55
C THR A 130 15.88 -0.05 13.93
N PRO A 131 15.64 -0.46 12.67
CA PRO A 131 14.35 -0.26 12.03
C PRO A 131 13.21 -0.91 12.81
N ALA A 132 12.09 -0.20 12.91
CA ALA A 132 10.86 -0.70 13.51
C ALA A 132 9.67 -0.38 12.61
N PHE A 133 8.74 -1.32 12.52
CA PHE A 133 7.49 -1.14 11.78
C PHE A 133 6.53 -0.26 12.58
N LEU A 134 6.03 0.80 11.94
CA LEU A 134 4.88 1.55 12.42
C LEU A 134 3.64 1.06 11.66
N ASP A 135 2.73 0.45 12.41
CA ASP A 135 1.41 0.06 11.92
C ASP A 135 0.50 1.30 11.81
N ALA A 136 -0.26 1.40 10.72
CA ALA A 136 -1.19 2.50 10.48
C ALA A 136 -2.34 2.53 11.51
N GLY A 137 -2.69 1.38 12.10
CA GLY A 137 -3.75 1.23 13.09
C GLY A 137 -5.16 1.42 12.53
N TRP A 138 -5.33 1.30 11.21
CA TRP A 138 -6.57 1.65 10.51
C TRP A 138 -6.78 0.79 9.25
N ASP A 139 -7.85 0.01 9.24
CA ASP A 139 -8.20 -0.89 8.11
C ASP A 139 -9.09 -0.21 7.04
N GLY A 140 -9.46 1.06 7.26
CA GLY A 140 -10.36 1.78 6.35
C GLY A 140 -9.63 2.40 5.16
N LEU A 141 -10.39 2.69 4.10
CA LEU A 141 -9.83 3.34 2.91
C LEU A 141 -9.41 4.78 3.20
N VAL A 142 -8.23 5.14 2.72
CA VAL A 142 -7.64 6.48 2.79
C VAL A 142 -7.20 6.92 1.40
N ASP A 143 -7.07 8.23 1.20
CA ASP A 143 -6.47 8.81 -0.02
C ASP A 143 -5.18 9.56 0.27
N THR A 144 -4.91 9.91 1.52
CA THR A 144 -3.73 10.68 1.91
C THR A 144 -3.17 10.15 3.22
N VAL A 145 -1.85 9.99 3.25
CA VAL A 145 -1.06 9.71 4.45
C VAL A 145 -0.15 10.90 4.69
N VAL A 146 -0.15 11.41 5.92
CA VAL A 146 0.82 12.39 6.38
C VAL A 146 1.74 11.71 7.38
N VAL A 147 3.04 11.66 7.06
CA VAL A 147 4.09 11.24 7.98
C VAL A 147 4.51 12.45 8.79
N ALA A 148 4.15 12.49 10.08
CA ALA A 148 4.49 13.59 10.98
C ALA A 148 5.64 13.19 11.90
N SER A 149 6.62 14.07 12.07
CA SER A 149 7.76 13.91 12.97
C SER A 149 7.89 15.11 13.92
N ASP A 150 8.63 14.96 15.02
CA ASP A 150 8.87 16.08 15.94
C ASP A 150 9.83 17.13 15.35
N PHE A 151 10.78 16.65 14.55
CA PHE A 151 11.80 17.46 13.90
C PHE A 151 11.98 17.02 12.45
N GLN A 152 12.52 17.91 11.64
CA GLN A 152 12.86 17.61 10.26
C GLN A 152 14.09 16.70 10.20
N ALA A 153 14.13 15.85 9.18
CA ALA A 153 15.28 15.03 8.80
C ALA A 153 15.80 14.15 9.95
N THR A 154 14.87 13.70 10.80
CA THR A 154 15.17 12.81 11.91
C THR A 154 14.85 11.35 11.66
N TYR A 155 14.15 11.04 10.58
CA TYR A 155 13.73 9.68 10.23
C TYR A 155 14.13 9.33 8.79
N VAL A 156 14.32 8.03 8.56
CA VAL A 156 14.15 7.41 7.26
C VAL A 156 12.94 6.48 7.30
N MET A 157 12.26 6.38 6.16
CA MET A 157 11.14 5.49 5.95
C MET A 157 11.47 4.52 4.82
N ASP A 158 11.15 3.26 5.02
CA ASP A 158 11.42 2.16 4.10
C ASP A 158 10.23 1.18 4.08
N ASP A 159 10.13 0.35 3.04
CA ASP A 159 9.11 -0.69 2.85
C ASP A 159 7.68 -0.18 3.12
N LEU A 160 7.31 0.92 2.44
CA LEU A 160 5.97 1.50 2.53
C LEU A 160 4.94 0.52 1.96
N SER A 161 4.01 0.08 2.80
CA SER A 161 3.11 -1.04 2.53
C SER A 161 1.65 -0.59 2.47
N PHE A 162 0.96 -0.98 1.38
CA PHE A 162 -0.46 -0.68 1.18
C PHE A 162 -1.14 -1.68 0.26
N ASP A 163 -2.45 -1.84 0.46
CA ASP A 163 -3.32 -2.64 -0.36
C ASP A 163 -4.25 -1.74 -1.18
N SER A 164 -4.08 -1.78 -2.49
CA SER A 164 -5.11 -1.24 -3.39
C SER A 164 -6.42 -1.95 -3.05
N ALA A 165 -7.48 -1.19 -2.76
CA ALA A 165 -8.80 -1.78 -2.57
C ALA A 165 -9.10 -2.60 -3.83
N ALA A 166 -9.00 -3.92 -3.73
CA ALA A 166 -9.19 -4.80 -4.87
C ALA A 166 -10.53 -4.39 -5.49
N ALA A 167 -10.51 -3.98 -6.76
CA ALA A 167 -11.74 -3.79 -7.50
C ALA A 167 -12.51 -5.08 -7.32
N VAL A 168 -13.61 -5.02 -6.57
CA VAL A 168 -14.49 -6.17 -6.34
C VAL A 168 -14.66 -6.82 -7.71
N PRO A 169 -14.20 -8.07 -7.93
CA PRO A 169 -14.45 -8.73 -9.20
C PRO A 169 -15.94 -8.64 -9.42
N GLU A 170 -16.38 -7.98 -10.51
CA GLU A 170 -17.81 -7.82 -10.74
C GLU A 170 -18.46 -9.19 -10.59
N PRO A 171 -19.32 -9.37 -9.57
CA PRO A 171 -19.47 -10.65 -8.91
C PRO A 171 -20.17 -11.61 -9.84
N GLY A 172 -19.43 -12.45 -10.57
CA GLY A 172 -19.94 -13.54 -11.40
C GLY A 172 -21.16 -13.22 -12.27
N SER A 173 -21.52 -11.95 -12.48
CA SER A 173 -22.88 -11.58 -12.92
C SER A 173 -22.97 -11.75 -14.42
N LEU A 174 -21.91 -11.38 -15.13
CA LEU A 174 -21.68 -11.75 -16.52
C LEU A 174 -21.56 -13.26 -16.69
N ALA A 175 -20.86 -13.97 -15.80
CA ALA A 175 -20.71 -15.41 -15.87
C ALA A 175 -22.03 -16.17 -15.60
N LEU A 176 -22.85 -15.71 -14.63
CA LEU A 176 -24.18 -16.22 -14.30
C LEU A 176 -25.21 -15.86 -15.36
N LEU A 177 -25.11 -14.67 -15.95
CA LEU A 177 -25.93 -14.27 -17.09
C LEU A 177 -25.64 -15.16 -18.30
N LEU A 178 -24.36 -15.37 -18.63
CA LEU A 178 -23.94 -16.25 -19.73
C LEU A 178 -24.26 -17.72 -19.43
N ALA A 179 -24.07 -18.19 -18.19
CA ALA A 179 -24.47 -19.54 -17.78
C ALA A 179 -26.00 -19.72 -17.82
N GLY A 180 -26.77 -18.73 -17.39
CA GLY A 180 -28.23 -18.73 -17.46
C GLY A 180 -28.75 -18.74 -18.91
N LEU A 181 -28.13 -17.97 -19.80
CA LEU A 181 -28.42 -17.97 -21.23
C LEU A 181 -28.04 -19.32 -21.90
N GLY A 182 -26.89 -19.89 -21.52
CA GLY A 182 -26.42 -21.19 -22.00
C GLY A 182 -27.34 -22.34 -21.58
N LEU A 183 -27.77 -22.37 -20.32
CA LEU A 183 -28.73 -23.34 -19.79
C LEU A 183 -30.11 -23.19 -20.43
N GLY A 184 -30.59 -21.96 -20.61
CA GLY A 184 -31.86 -21.68 -21.29
C GLY A 184 -31.87 -22.14 -22.76
N GLY A 185 -30.75 -21.95 -23.47
CA GLY A 185 -30.58 -22.43 -24.84
C GLY A 185 -30.56 -23.95 -24.96
N ALA A 186 -29.87 -24.63 -24.04
CA ALA A 186 -29.80 -26.10 -24.00
C ALA A 186 -31.17 -26.75 -23.72
N VAL A 187 -31.94 -26.20 -22.79
CA VAL A 187 -33.30 -26.69 -22.46
C VAL A 187 -34.26 -26.46 -23.63
N ARG A 188 -34.13 -25.35 -24.36
CA ARG A 188 -34.99 -25.07 -25.53
C ARG A 188 -34.68 -25.98 -26.72
N ARG A 189 -33.42 -26.41 -26.86
CA ARG A 189 -32.98 -27.36 -27.91
C ARG A 189 -33.46 -28.78 -27.60
N ALA A 190 -33.43 -29.21 -26.34
CA ALA A 190 -33.90 -30.52 -25.91
C ALA A 190 -35.41 -30.73 -26.04
N ARG A 191 -36.22 -29.67 -26.16
CA ARG A 191 -37.68 -29.73 -26.34
C ARG A 191 -38.13 -29.74 -27.81
N LYS A 192 -37.19 -29.67 -28.76
CA LYS A 192 -37.45 -29.67 -30.22
C LYS A 192 -36.93 -30.93 -30.94
N SER A 193 -36.35 -31.88 -30.21
CA SER A 193 -36.06 -33.25 -30.68
C SER A 193 -37.02 -34.22 -30.02
#